data_AF-A0A9X1K7Y4-F1
#
_entry.id   AF-A0A9X1K7Y4-F1
#
_cell.length_a   1.000
_cell.length_b   1.000
_cell.length_c   1.000
_cell.angle_alpha   90.00
_cell.angle_beta   90.00
_cell.angle_gamma   90.00
#
_symmetry.space_group_name_H-M   'P 1'
#
loop_
_entity.id
_entity.type
_entity.pdbx_description
1 polymer ?
#
loop_
_entity_poly.entity_id
_entity_poly.type
_entity_poly.pdbx_seq_one_letter_code
_entity_poly.pdbx_strand_id
1 'polypeptide(L)'
;MKICPATGTLAPNLIYSTKPHAVSAVGQQVTNQVENLGKGATRLLYYTSCFTDEYNDVCQQQKTEDLRFRNAVIRIIQHGDVVYEMLRIYFEEIFKYKTNTQLEHIKKALMAVNVHIAASSLTCAGYALAVATSVRIGLNLSIQLSALTGRAAGTAAGVVATYGLVQKAADSARRLHIQYPAYYSALYMQQLEMMYFLIEPVFERAGALEAQWSSDSGIANIITRMIR
;
A
#
# COMPACT_ATOMS: atom_id res chain seq x y z
N MET A 1 -40.81 31.56 43.19
CA MET A 1 -41.47 31.21 44.47
C MET A 1 -42.66 30.31 44.15
N LYS A 2 -42.78 29.12 44.77
CA LYS A 2 -43.77 28.03 44.49
C LYS A 2 -43.60 27.36 43.09
N ILE A 3 -43.55 26.05 42.81
CA ILE A 3 -43.81 24.71 43.44
C ILE A 3 -45.05 23.96 42.86
N CYS A 4 -44.78 22.89 42.08
CA CYS A 4 -45.53 21.61 41.82
C CYS A 4 -46.99 21.63 41.28
N PRO A 5 -47.57 20.52 40.72
CA PRO A 5 -47.26 19.05 40.79
C PRO A 5 -46.85 18.39 39.43
N ALA A 6 -46.20 17.20 39.34
CA ALA A 6 -46.63 15.79 39.62
C ALA A 6 -47.83 15.32 38.76
N THR A 7 -47.91 14.13 38.12
CA THR A 7 -47.30 12.78 38.34
C THR A 7 -47.17 11.96 37.03
N GLY A 8 -46.28 10.94 36.97
CA GLY A 8 -46.28 9.96 35.85
C GLY A 8 -45.15 8.91 35.84
N THR A 9 -45.34 7.80 36.54
CA THR A 9 -44.53 6.56 36.50
C THR A 9 -44.96 5.63 35.33
N LEU A 10 -44.20 4.66 34.80
CA LEU A 10 -42.98 3.93 35.24
C LEU A 10 -41.95 3.76 34.06
N ALA A 11 -40.89 2.97 34.28
CA ALA A 11 -39.88 2.50 33.30
C ALA A 11 -40.02 0.95 33.09
N PRO A 12 -39.12 0.20 32.38
CA PRO A 12 -37.92 0.59 31.62
C PRO A 12 -37.70 -0.15 30.26
N ASN A 13 -36.55 0.14 29.62
CA ASN A 13 -35.80 -0.67 28.64
C ASN A 13 -36.37 -0.96 27.25
N LEU A 14 -35.68 -0.46 26.21
CA LEU A 14 -35.41 -1.24 24.99
C LEU A 14 -34.10 -0.84 24.30
N ILE A 15 -33.02 -1.47 24.77
CA ILE A 15 -31.91 -2.06 24.01
C ILE A 15 -31.24 -1.18 22.94
N TYR A 16 -30.03 -0.74 23.29
CA TYR A 16 -28.95 -0.39 22.37
C TYR A 16 -28.73 -1.51 21.32
N SER A 17 -29.03 -1.22 20.06
CA SER A 17 -28.80 -2.13 18.92
C SER A 17 -27.79 -1.55 17.94
N THR A 18 -26.51 -1.49 18.34
CA THR A 18 -25.42 -1.37 17.35
C THR A 18 -25.30 -2.69 16.58
N LYS A 19 -25.61 -2.66 15.28
CA LYS A 19 -25.24 -3.75 14.36
C LYS A 19 -23.71 -3.73 14.14
N PRO A 20 -22.92 -4.73 14.58
CA PRO A 20 -21.46 -4.61 14.56
C PRO A 20 -20.81 -4.68 13.18
N HIS A 21 -21.52 -5.18 12.16
CA HIS A 21 -20.91 -5.57 10.88
C HIS A 21 -21.11 -4.60 9.71
N ALA A 22 -21.93 -3.54 9.88
CA ALA A 22 -22.04 -2.45 8.90
C ALA A 22 -21.13 -1.25 9.27
N VAL A 23 -20.81 -1.10 10.56
CA VAL A 23 -20.06 0.05 11.08
C VAL A 23 -18.55 -0.11 10.88
N SER A 24 -18.02 -1.34 10.75
CA SER A 24 -16.59 -1.57 10.53
C SER A 24 -16.10 -1.06 9.17
N ALA A 25 -16.80 -1.39 8.08
CA ALA A 25 -16.41 -0.97 6.73
C ALA A 25 -16.60 0.55 6.52
N VAL A 26 -17.76 1.09 6.91
CA VAL A 26 -18.03 2.54 6.85
C VAL A 26 -17.07 3.29 7.78
N GLY A 27 -16.84 2.78 8.99
CA GLY A 27 -15.89 3.33 9.96
C GLY A 27 -14.47 3.38 9.40
N GLN A 28 -13.91 2.26 8.92
CA GLN A 28 -12.58 2.23 8.31
C GLN A 28 -12.47 3.17 7.10
N GLN A 29 -13.51 3.25 6.25
CA GLN A 29 -13.52 4.15 5.10
C GLN A 29 -13.52 5.63 5.52
N VAL A 30 -14.26 5.99 6.58
CA VAL A 30 -14.26 7.35 7.14
C VAL A 30 -12.94 7.67 7.86
N THR A 31 -12.38 6.72 8.63
CA THR A 31 -11.10 6.93 9.33
C THR A 31 -9.95 7.18 8.34
N ASN A 32 -9.86 6.37 7.28
CA ASN A 32 -8.88 6.54 6.21
C ASN A 32 -9.02 7.89 5.48
N GLN A 33 -10.25 8.40 5.31
CA GLN A 33 -10.47 9.73 4.72
C GLN A 33 -10.00 10.85 5.65
N VAL A 34 -10.31 10.78 6.95
CA VAL A 34 -9.86 11.79 7.94
C VAL A 34 -8.34 11.76 8.08
N GLU A 35 -7.70 10.58 8.11
CA GLU A 35 -6.23 10.46 8.16
C GLU A 35 -5.58 11.06 6.92
N ASN A 36 -6.08 10.74 5.72
CA ASN A 36 -5.56 11.31 4.47
C ASN A 36 -5.76 12.83 4.42
N LEU A 37 -6.92 13.35 4.84
CA LEU A 37 -7.17 14.79 4.88
C LEU A 37 -6.22 15.50 5.87
N GLY A 38 -5.98 14.91 7.04
CA GLY A 38 -5.00 15.40 8.01
C GLY A 38 -3.59 15.46 7.40
N LYS A 39 -3.13 14.35 6.80
CA LYS A 39 -1.82 14.28 6.11
C LYS A 39 -1.68 15.29 4.97
N GLY A 40 -2.76 15.54 4.22
CA GLY A 40 -2.79 16.52 3.16
C GLY A 40 -2.70 17.96 3.66
N ALA A 41 -3.43 18.27 4.74
CA ALA A 41 -3.33 19.56 5.41
C ALA A 41 -1.92 19.78 5.98
N THR A 42 -1.33 18.77 6.61
CA THR A 42 0.06 18.79 7.09
C THR A 42 1.05 19.05 5.95
N ARG A 43 0.95 18.34 4.81
CA ARG A 43 1.85 18.54 3.66
C ARG A 43 1.72 19.95 3.07
N LEU A 44 0.50 20.48 2.96
CA LEU A 44 0.21 21.86 2.52
C LEU A 44 0.75 22.92 3.50
N LEU A 45 0.69 22.68 4.81
CA LEU A 45 1.29 23.56 5.81
C LEU A 45 2.82 23.57 5.70
N TYR A 46 3.46 22.41 5.52
CA TYR A 46 4.91 22.36 5.31
C TYR A 46 5.38 23.06 4.03
N TYR A 47 4.52 23.24 3.03
CA TYR A 47 4.84 24.07 1.86
C TYR A 47 5.10 25.55 2.21
N THR A 48 4.75 26.03 3.41
CA THR A 48 5.18 27.37 3.86
C THR A 48 6.69 27.47 4.09
N SER A 49 7.39 26.33 4.25
CA SER A 49 8.86 26.30 4.36
C SER A 49 9.56 26.82 3.08
N CYS A 50 8.86 26.80 1.95
CA CYS A 50 9.34 27.37 0.68
C CYS A 50 9.49 28.91 0.71
N PHE A 51 9.00 29.60 1.74
CA PHE A 51 9.14 31.07 1.90
C PHE A 51 10.29 31.47 2.84
N THR A 52 11.10 30.50 3.31
CA THR A 52 12.18 30.70 4.27
C THR A 52 13.43 29.94 3.83
N ASP A 53 14.56 30.62 3.69
CA ASP A 53 15.82 30.00 3.23
C ASP A 53 16.30 28.88 4.18
N GLU A 54 16.04 29.01 5.48
CA GLU A 54 16.42 28.05 6.53
C GLU A 54 15.77 26.66 6.35
N TYR A 55 14.56 26.60 5.77
CA TYR A 55 13.79 25.36 5.58
C TYR A 55 13.55 25.03 4.09
N ASN A 56 14.44 25.54 3.23
CA ASN A 56 14.40 25.27 1.80
C ASN A 56 14.64 23.78 1.49
N ASP A 57 15.40 23.05 2.32
CA ASP A 57 15.62 21.61 2.19
C ASP A 57 14.30 20.81 2.25
N VAL A 58 13.43 21.12 3.22
CA VAL A 58 12.08 20.53 3.35
C VAL A 58 11.25 20.84 2.10
N CYS A 59 11.31 22.08 1.60
CA CYS A 59 10.62 22.50 0.39
C CYS A 59 11.11 21.74 -0.86
N GLN A 60 12.43 21.55 -1.03
CA GLN A 60 12.98 20.79 -2.15
C GLN A 60 12.65 19.29 -2.06
N GLN A 61 12.65 18.71 -0.86
CA GLN A 61 12.23 17.33 -0.65
C GLN A 61 10.78 17.13 -1.09
N GLN A 62 9.86 17.99 -0.65
CA GLN A 62 8.44 17.91 -1.04
C GLN A 62 8.25 18.02 -2.55
N LYS A 63 8.91 19.00 -3.20
CA LYS A 63 8.88 19.15 -4.67
C LYS A 63 9.39 17.89 -5.40
N THR A 64 10.43 17.26 -4.87
CA THR A 64 11.02 16.04 -5.47
C THR A 64 10.14 14.81 -5.26
N GLU A 65 9.47 14.69 -4.12
CA GLU A 65 8.46 13.65 -3.87
C GLU A 65 7.21 13.84 -4.75
N ASP A 66 6.68 15.06 -4.84
CA ASP A 66 5.52 15.39 -5.68
C ASP A 66 5.81 15.09 -7.16
N LEU A 67 7.02 15.39 -7.64
CA LEU A 67 7.48 15.07 -8.99
C LEU A 67 7.52 13.55 -9.24
N ARG A 68 8.11 12.78 -8.31
CA ARG A 68 8.21 11.31 -8.43
C ARG A 68 6.83 10.64 -8.37
N PHE A 69 5.97 11.08 -7.46
CA PHE A 69 4.58 10.63 -7.39
C PHE A 69 3.84 10.89 -8.71
N ARG A 70 3.93 12.12 -9.26
CA ARG A 70 3.32 12.46 -10.55
C ARG A 70 3.84 11.58 -11.69
N ASN A 71 5.15 11.34 -11.77
CA ASN A 71 5.73 10.50 -12.82
C ASN A 71 5.25 9.05 -12.70
N ALA A 72 5.18 8.50 -11.49
CA ALA A 72 4.64 7.17 -11.24
C ALA A 72 3.17 7.06 -11.68
N VAL A 73 2.36 8.09 -11.42
CA VAL A 73 0.95 8.16 -11.86
C VAL A 73 0.82 8.23 -13.38
N ILE A 74 1.67 9.01 -14.06
CA ILE A 74 1.75 9.01 -15.53
C ILE A 74 2.08 7.60 -16.05
N ARG A 75 3.03 6.90 -15.40
CA ARG A 75 3.41 5.53 -15.76
C ARG A 75 2.25 4.53 -15.58
N ILE A 76 1.45 4.64 -14.51
CA ILE A 76 0.22 3.83 -14.32
C ILE A 76 -0.73 4.02 -15.52
N ILE A 77 -0.99 5.28 -15.90
CA ILE A 77 -1.91 5.63 -16.99
C ILE A 77 -1.42 5.10 -18.34
N GLN A 78 -0.11 5.10 -18.58
CA GLN A 78 0.50 4.73 -19.87
C GLN A 78 0.81 3.24 -20.03
N HIS A 79 1.22 2.56 -18.96
CA HIS A 79 1.82 1.20 -19.04
C HIS A 79 1.05 0.12 -18.27
N GLY A 80 -0.05 0.45 -17.60
CA GLY A 80 -0.94 -0.53 -16.99
C GLY A 80 -0.51 -0.99 -15.59
N ASP A 81 -0.33 -2.30 -15.41
CA ASP A 81 -0.37 -2.94 -14.08
C ASP A 81 0.91 -2.72 -13.24
N VAL A 82 0.97 -1.57 -12.59
CA VAL A 82 2.09 -1.20 -11.70
C VAL A 82 2.19 -2.11 -10.47
N VAL A 83 1.12 -2.77 -10.02
CA VAL A 83 1.22 -3.77 -8.93
C VAL A 83 1.98 -5.00 -9.41
N TYR A 84 1.68 -5.49 -10.60
CA TYR A 84 2.45 -6.56 -11.22
C TYR A 84 3.92 -6.18 -11.39
N GLU A 85 4.22 -4.99 -11.88
CA GLU A 85 5.62 -4.53 -12.04
C GLU A 85 6.35 -4.44 -10.69
N MET A 86 5.73 -3.87 -9.66
CA MET A 86 6.34 -3.83 -8.32
C MET A 86 6.57 -5.23 -7.74
N LEU A 87 5.63 -6.17 -7.93
CA LEU A 87 5.79 -7.57 -7.50
C LEU A 87 6.89 -8.29 -8.29
N ARG A 88 6.97 -8.06 -9.60
CA ARG A 88 8.03 -8.60 -10.47
C ARG A 88 9.41 -8.18 -9.96
N ILE A 89 9.61 -6.88 -9.71
CA ILE A 89 10.88 -6.33 -9.20
C ILE A 89 11.22 -6.91 -7.82
N TYR A 90 10.23 -7.06 -6.93
CA TYR A 90 10.42 -7.68 -5.62
C TYR A 90 10.90 -9.14 -5.75
N PHE A 91 10.21 -9.95 -6.54
CA PHE A 91 10.58 -11.35 -6.73
C PHE A 91 11.89 -11.51 -7.51
N GLU A 92 12.22 -10.60 -8.43
CA GLU A 92 13.54 -10.55 -9.07
C GLU A 92 14.65 -10.39 -8.04
N GLU A 93 14.54 -9.47 -7.08
CA GLU A 93 15.53 -9.31 -6.01
C GLU A 93 15.57 -10.53 -5.06
N ILE A 94 14.44 -11.15 -4.71
CA ILE A 94 14.39 -12.36 -3.86
C ILE A 94 15.04 -13.58 -4.55
N PHE A 95 14.89 -13.73 -5.87
CA PHE A 95 15.40 -14.90 -6.61
C PHE A 95 16.76 -14.68 -7.28
N LYS A 96 17.27 -13.45 -7.31
CA LYS A 96 18.53 -13.02 -7.95
C LYS A 96 19.74 -13.91 -7.67
N TYR A 97 19.84 -14.41 -6.43
CA TYR A 97 20.97 -15.21 -5.95
C TYR A 97 20.59 -16.67 -5.64
N LYS A 98 19.39 -17.13 -6.02
CA LYS A 98 18.95 -18.51 -5.82
C LYS A 98 19.40 -19.41 -6.96
N THR A 99 19.78 -20.65 -6.63
CA THR A 99 20.06 -21.70 -7.63
C THR A 99 18.78 -22.36 -8.13
N ASN A 100 18.83 -22.98 -9.32
CA ASN A 100 17.69 -23.72 -9.89
C ASN A 100 17.14 -24.79 -8.92
N THR A 101 18.02 -25.47 -8.17
CA THR A 101 17.62 -26.45 -7.15
C THR A 101 16.77 -25.82 -6.04
N GLN A 102 17.14 -24.63 -5.58
CA GLN A 102 16.36 -23.89 -4.57
C GLN A 102 15.02 -23.42 -5.13
N LEU A 103 14.98 -22.93 -6.38
CA LEU A 103 13.71 -22.55 -7.03
C LEU A 103 12.76 -23.75 -7.17
N GLU A 104 13.28 -24.94 -7.51
CA GLU A 104 12.48 -26.18 -7.52
C GLU A 104 12.05 -26.63 -6.11
N HIS A 105 12.82 -26.35 -5.06
CA HIS A 105 12.40 -26.59 -3.67
C HIS A 105 11.24 -25.66 -3.27
N ILE A 106 11.34 -24.35 -3.58
CA ILE A 106 10.27 -23.37 -3.35
C ILE A 106 9.00 -23.78 -4.12
N LYS A 107 9.15 -24.18 -5.39
CA LYS A 107 8.05 -24.66 -6.25
C LYS A 107 7.34 -25.89 -5.67
N LYS A 108 8.09 -26.90 -5.20
CA LYS A 108 7.52 -28.09 -4.55
C LYS A 108 6.76 -27.72 -3.27
N ALA A 109 7.30 -26.82 -2.45
CA ALA A 109 6.62 -26.33 -1.25
C ALA A 109 5.33 -25.58 -1.57
N LEU A 110 5.30 -24.78 -2.64
CA LEU A 110 4.10 -24.10 -3.13
C LEU A 110 3.05 -25.07 -3.68
N MET A 111 3.46 -26.08 -4.45
CA MET A 111 2.56 -27.13 -4.94
C MET A 111 1.94 -27.93 -3.79
N ALA A 112 2.69 -28.20 -2.70
CA ALA A 112 2.18 -28.88 -1.51
C ALA A 112 1.06 -28.12 -0.78
N VAL A 113 0.93 -26.81 -1.03
CA VAL A 113 -0.17 -25.97 -0.53
C VAL A 113 -1.14 -25.55 -1.65
N ASN A 114 -1.22 -26.31 -2.74
CA ASN A 114 -2.09 -26.08 -3.91
C ASN A 114 -1.83 -24.75 -4.68
N VAL A 115 -0.62 -24.18 -4.59
CA VAL A 115 -0.18 -23.06 -5.42
C VAL A 115 0.60 -23.60 -6.62
N HIS A 116 -0.07 -23.73 -7.75
CA HIS A 116 0.50 -24.27 -8.99
C HIS A 116 1.15 -23.17 -9.83
N ILE A 117 2.47 -23.06 -9.77
CA ILE A 117 3.24 -22.20 -10.68
C ILE A 117 3.43 -22.94 -12.01
N ALA A 118 2.83 -22.40 -13.07
CA ALA A 118 2.86 -22.96 -14.42
C ALA A 118 4.21 -22.74 -15.12
N ALA A 119 5.25 -23.48 -14.70
CA ALA A 119 6.55 -23.42 -15.35
C ALA A 119 7.41 -24.69 -15.17
N SER A 120 7.89 -25.23 -16.29
CA SER A 120 8.60 -26.51 -16.38
C SER A 120 10.13 -26.40 -16.26
N SER A 121 10.73 -25.28 -16.65
CA SER A 121 12.16 -24.99 -16.51
C SER A 121 12.38 -23.48 -16.47
N LEU A 122 12.96 -22.95 -15.38
CA LEU A 122 13.02 -21.50 -15.16
C LEU A 122 14.41 -20.98 -14.81
N THR A 123 14.76 -19.88 -15.45
CA THR A 123 15.73 -18.90 -14.93
C THR A 123 15.09 -18.11 -13.79
N CYS A 124 15.89 -17.48 -12.92
CA CYS A 124 15.39 -16.69 -11.80
C CYS A 124 14.38 -15.61 -12.22
N ALA A 125 14.60 -14.95 -13.37
CA ALA A 125 13.70 -13.96 -13.93
C ALA A 125 12.34 -14.55 -14.33
N GLY A 126 12.32 -15.71 -15.01
CA GLY A 126 11.06 -16.39 -15.35
C GLY A 126 10.29 -16.89 -14.12
N TYR A 127 11.01 -17.27 -13.06
CA TYR A 127 10.40 -17.62 -11.77
C TYR A 127 9.79 -16.40 -11.08
N ALA A 128 10.49 -15.26 -11.08
CA ALA A 128 9.95 -14.00 -10.57
C ALA A 128 8.68 -13.58 -11.30
N LEU A 129 8.65 -13.64 -12.63
CA LEU A 129 7.46 -13.35 -13.45
C LEU A 129 6.27 -14.25 -13.10
N ALA A 130 6.49 -15.57 -12.99
CA ALA A 130 5.43 -16.52 -12.71
C ALA A 130 4.86 -16.39 -11.27
N VAL A 131 5.73 -16.14 -10.28
CA VAL A 131 5.30 -15.86 -8.90
C VAL A 131 4.57 -14.52 -8.81
N ALA A 132 5.12 -13.45 -9.41
CA ALA A 132 4.49 -12.12 -9.45
C ALA A 132 3.09 -12.18 -10.08
N THR A 133 2.92 -12.94 -11.17
CA THR A 133 1.62 -13.18 -11.80
C THR A 133 0.65 -13.90 -10.85
N SER A 134 1.11 -14.97 -10.20
CA SER A 134 0.29 -15.78 -9.27
C SER A 134 -0.19 -14.95 -8.06
N VAL A 135 0.71 -14.16 -7.47
CA VAL A 135 0.39 -13.20 -6.40
C VAL A 135 -0.55 -12.11 -6.91
N ARG A 136 -0.28 -11.51 -8.06
CA ARG A 136 -1.10 -10.45 -8.63
C ARG A 136 -2.56 -10.88 -8.86
N ILE A 137 -2.76 -12.12 -9.31
CA ILE A 137 -4.09 -12.72 -9.49
C ILE A 137 -4.78 -12.94 -8.12
N GLY A 138 -4.07 -13.52 -7.15
CA GLY A 138 -4.61 -13.74 -5.80
C GLY A 138 -5.02 -12.45 -5.07
N LEU A 139 -4.30 -11.36 -5.30
CA LEU A 139 -4.51 -10.11 -4.56
C LEU A 139 -5.82 -9.38 -4.80
N ASN A 140 -6.54 -9.65 -5.91
CA ASN A 140 -7.80 -8.99 -6.29
C ASN A 140 -7.83 -7.45 -6.09
N LEU A 141 -6.69 -6.78 -6.28
CA LEU A 141 -6.57 -5.33 -6.12
C LEU A 141 -7.11 -4.62 -7.37
N SER A 142 -8.33 -4.10 -7.29
CA SER A 142 -8.84 -3.11 -8.24
C SER A 142 -8.42 -1.70 -7.83
N ILE A 143 -7.33 -1.18 -8.41
CA ILE A 143 -6.85 0.17 -8.13
C ILE A 143 -7.77 1.18 -8.84
N GLN A 144 -8.81 1.63 -8.15
CA GLN A 144 -9.63 2.76 -8.57
C GLN A 144 -9.03 4.06 -8.03
N LEU A 145 -8.01 4.58 -8.73
CA LEU A 145 -7.33 5.84 -8.40
C LEU A 145 -8.16 7.07 -8.85
N SER A 146 -9.46 7.06 -8.53
CA SER A 146 -10.44 8.08 -8.93
C SER A 146 -10.05 9.50 -8.50
N ALA A 147 -9.44 9.65 -7.32
CA ALA A 147 -8.90 10.92 -6.82
C ALA A 147 -7.80 11.52 -7.73
N LEU A 148 -7.09 10.69 -8.51
CA LEU A 148 -6.05 11.15 -9.45
C LEU A 148 -6.59 11.50 -10.84
N THR A 149 -7.87 11.23 -11.12
CA THR A 149 -8.51 11.54 -12.42
C THR A 149 -8.86 13.04 -12.60
N GLY A 150 -8.32 13.91 -11.75
CA GLY A 150 -8.53 15.37 -11.76
C GLY A 150 -9.91 15.84 -11.28
N ARG A 151 -10.97 15.03 -11.45
CA ARG A 151 -12.36 15.41 -11.12
C ARG A 151 -12.58 15.85 -9.67
N ALA A 152 -11.82 15.30 -8.72
CA ALA A 152 -11.90 15.69 -7.31
C ALA A 152 -11.19 17.03 -7.00
N ALA A 153 -10.11 17.35 -7.74
CA ALA A 153 -9.18 18.43 -7.42
C ALA A 153 -9.74 19.85 -7.62
N GLY A 154 -10.93 20.00 -8.19
CA GLY A 154 -11.60 21.30 -8.34
C GLY A 154 -12.19 21.89 -7.05
N THR A 155 -12.04 21.20 -5.90
CA THR A 155 -12.54 21.65 -4.59
C THR A 155 -11.42 21.70 -3.56
N ALA A 156 -11.52 22.58 -2.56
CA ALA A 156 -10.52 22.68 -1.48
C ALA A 156 -10.33 21.34 -0.75
N ALA A 157 -11.42 20.64 -0.43
CA ALA A 157 -11.36 19.30 0.18
C ALA A 157 -10.68 18.28 -0.75
N GLY A 158 -10.88 18.38 -2.06
CA GLY A 158 -10.22 17.53 -3.05
C GLY A 158 -8.72 17.78 -3.19
N VAL A 159 -8.27 19.04 -3.12
CA VAL A 159 -6.83 19.39 -3.09
C VAL A 159 -6.17 18.85 -1.81
N VAL A 160 -6.82 19.01 -0.65
CA VAL A 160 -6.32 18.42 0.60
C VAL A 160 -6.26 16.90 0.48
N ALA A 161 -7.29 16.25 -0.09
CA ALA A 161 -7.30 14.81 -0.29
C ALA A 161 -6.19 14.30 -1.24
N THR A 162 -5.87 15.01 -2.33
CA THR A 162 -4.78 14.61 -3.23
C THR A 162 -3.41 14.75 -2.56
N TYR A 163 -3.14 15.87 -1.87
CA TYR A 163 -1.90 16.01 -1.09
C TYR A 163 -1.79 14.98 0.05
N GLY A 164 -2.92 14.52 0.60
CA GLY A 164 -2.98 13.41 1.53
C GLY A 164 -2.47 12.08 0.96
N LEU A 165 -2.80 11.79 -0.31
CA LEU A 165 -2.29 10.62 -1.02
C LEU A 165 -0.79 10.74 -1.31
N VAL A 166 -0.30 11.93 -1.69
CA VAL A 166 1.13 12.15 -1.91
C VAL A 166 1.93 12.00 -0.60
N GLN A 167 1.41 12.52 0.52
CA GLN A 167 2.03 12.31 1.82
C GLN A 167 2.04 10.84 2.22
N LYS A 168 0.91 10.12 2.07
CA LYS A 168 0.84 8.68 2.36
C LYS A 168 1.85 7.88 1.53
N ALA A 169 2.01 8.23 0.26
CA ALA A 169 3.03 7.66 -0.63
C ALA A 169 4.46 7.96 -0.15
N ALA A 170 4.76 9.21 0.25
CA ALA A 170 6.06 9.59 0.81
C ALA A 170 6.37 8.82 2.10
N ASP A 171 5.43 8.76 3.05
CA ASP A 171 5.57 8.02 4.31
C ASP A 171 5.87 6.53 4.06
N SER A 172 5.16 5.93 3.10
CA SER A 172 5.28 4.52 2.71
C SER A 172 6.62 4.23 2.03
N ALA A 173 7.03 5.06 1.07
CA ALA A 173 8.34 4.98 0.42
C ALA A 173 9.48 5.16 1.45
N ARG A 174 9.32 6.06 2.44
CA ARG A 174 10.27 6.26 3.54
C ARG A 174 10.37 5.04 4.45
N ARG A 175 9.24 4.40 4.81
CA ARG A 175 9.23 3.14 5.55
C ARG A 175 9.94 2.03 4.79
N LEU A 176 9.66 1.89 3.48
CA LEU A 176 10.34 0.90 2.64
C LEU A 176 11.86 1.15 2.55
N HIS A 177 12.27 2.41 2.42
CA HIS A 177 13.70 2.78 2.38
C HIS A 177 14.46 2.30 3.61
N ILE A 178 13.83 2.35 4.79
CA ILE A 178 14.42 1.91 6.06
C ILE A 178 14.38 0.38 6.19
N GLN A 179 13.23 -0.25 5.86
CA GLN A 179 13.02 -1.69 6.11
C GLN A 179 13.66 -2.60 5.05
N TYR A 180 13.69 -2.17 3.77
CA TYR A 180 14.31 -2.94 2.70
C TYR A 180 14.97 -2.01 1.64
N PRO A 181 16.17 -1.47 1.94
CA PRO A 181 16.84 -0.49 1.08
C PRO A 181 17.08 -0.96 -0.36
N ALA A 182 17.37 -2.26 -0.58
CA ALA A 182 17.61 -2.81 -1.91
C ALA A 182 16.34 -2.78 -2.78
N TYR A 183 15.20 -3.26 -2.25
CA TYR A 183 13.93 -3.20 -2.97
C TYR A 183 13.44 -1.75 -3.18
N TYR A 184 13.62 -0.87 -2.19
CA TYR A 184 13.40 0.58 -2.36
C TYR A 184 14.19 1.12 -3.57
N SER A 185 15.48 0.78 -3.66
CA SER A 185 16.38 1.28 -4.70
C SER A 185 15.98 0.74 -6.09
N ALA A 186 15.56 -0.52 -6.17
CA ALA A 186 15.05 -1.14 -7.38
C ALA A 186 13.74 -0.48 -7.88
N LEU A 187 12.83 -0.10 -6.97
CA LEU A 187 11.63 0.67 -7.32
C LEU A 187 11.97 2.13 -7.68
N TYR A 188 12.91 2.77 -6.98
CA TYR A 188 13.30 4.16 -7.20
C TYR A 188 13.93 4.39 -8.58
N MET A 189 14.82 3.48 -9.02
CA MET A 189 15.36 3.50 -10.39
C MET A 189 14.27 3.42 -11.47
N GLN A 190 13.11 2.89 -11.12
CA GLN A 190 11.95 2.73 -11.99
C GLN A 190 10.82 3.74 -11.73
N GLN A 191 11.02 4.69 -10.79
CA GLN A 191 10.04 5.70 -10.36
C GLN A 191 8.72 5.05 -9.89
N LEU A 192 8.80 3.93 -9.15
CA LEU A 192 7.66 3.18 -8.60
C LEU A 192 7.62 3.16 -7.07
N GLU A 193 8.64 3.66 -6.37
CA GLU A 193 8.75 3.60 -4.91
C GLU A 193 7.64 4.37 -4.21
N MET A 194 7.20 5.49 -4.80
CA MET A 194 6.05 6.26 -4.32
C MET A 194 4.72 5.48 -4.45
N MET A 195 4.67 4.38 -5.21
CA MET A 195 3.48 3.52 -5.35
C MET A 195 3.48 2.33 -4.39
N TYR A 196 4.53 2.15 -3.57
CA TYR A 196 4.62 1.04 -2.61
C TYR A 196 3.42 0.97 -1.65
N PHE A 197 2.79 2.09 -1.29
CA PHE A 197 1.60 2.14 -0.43
C PHE A 197 0.41 1.31 -0.95
N LEU A 198 0.38 0.96 -2.24
CA LEU A 198 -0.63 0.10 -2.85
C LEU A 198 -0.47 -1.38 -2.46
N ILE A 199 0.76 -1.81 -2.18
CA ILE A 199 1.13 -3.20 -1.85
C ILE A 199 1.65 -3.37 -0.41
N GLU A 200 2.02 -2.28 0.27
CA GLU A 200 2.47 -2.26 1.66
C GLU A 200 1.57 -3.09 2.61
N PRO A 201 0.21 -3.01 2.59
CA PRO A 201 -0.63 -3.81 3.49
C PRO A 201 -0.58 -5.33 3.23
N VAL A 202 -0.17 -5.74 2.03
CA VAL A 202 0.09 -7.15 1.68
C VAL A 202 1.45 -7.56 2.22
N PHE A 203 2.46 -6.69 2.03
CA PHE A 203 3.84 -6.95 2.43
C PHE A 203 3.97 -7.07 3.96
N GLU A 204 3.31 -6.19 4.71
CA GLU A 204 3.23 -6.26 6.17
C GLU A 204 2.53 -7.55 6.64
N ARG A 205 1.35 -7.87 6.10
CA ARG A 205 0.57 -9.07 6.46
C ARG A 205 1.33 -10.37 6.16
N ALA A 206 2.02 -10.43 5.02
CA ALA A 206 2.74 -11.62 4.57
C ALA A 206 4.16 -11.72 5.14
N GLY A 207 4.68 -10.71 5.84
CA GLY A 207 6.08 -10.65 6.25
C GLY A 207 7.07 -10.59 5.08
N ALA A 208 6.67 -9.97 3.97
CA ALA A 208 7.41 -10.02 2.71
C ALA A 208 8.80 -9.36 2.78
N LEU A 209 8.97 -8.34 3.61
CA LEU A 209 10.26 -7.64 3.76
C LEU A 209 11.34 -8.53 4.42
N GLU A 210 10.95 -9.61 5.10
CA GLU A 210 11.84 -10.60 5.73
C GLU A 210 12.22 -11.76 4.79
N ALA A 211 11.67 -11.81 3.57
CA ALA A 211 11.85 -12.92 2.64
C ALA A 211 13.31 -13.15 2.21
N GLN A 212 14.12 -12.09 2.13
CA GLN A 212 15.55 -12.19 1.78
C GLN A 212 16.37 -12.99 2.82
N TRP A 213 15.94 -12.99 4.08
CA TRP A 213 16.57 -13.73 5.18
C TRP A 213 15.92 -15.09 5.44
N SER A 214 14.87 -15.42 4.68
CA SER A 214 14.07 -16.62 4.87
C SER A 214 14.68 -17.84 4.18
N SER A 215 14.45 -19.02 4.77
CA SER A 215 14.66 -20.30 4.09
C SER A 215 13.77 -20.42 2.85
N ASP A 216 14.09 -21.37 1.96
CA ASP A 216 13.28 -21.61 0.75
C ASP A 216 11.82 -21.98 1.10
N SER A 217 11.60 -22.72 2.20
CA SER A 217 10.25 -22.97 2.74
C SER A 217 9.59 -21.73 3.35
N GLY A 218 10.36 -20.84 3.98
CA GLY A 218 9.89 -19.54 4.45
C GLY A 218 9.42 -18.63 3.31
N ILE A 219 10.17 -18.58 2.21
CA ILE A 219 9.80 -17.84 0.99
C ILE A 219 8.50 -18.40 0.38
N ALA A 220 8.35 -19.73 0.30
CA ALA A 220 7.10 -20.35 -0.14
C ALA A 220 5.91 -19.99 0.77
N ASN A 221 6.11 -19.96 2.08
CA ASN A 221 5.08 -19.54 3.03
C ASN A 221 4.71 -18.05 2.91
N ILE A 222 5.68 -17.17 2.66
CA ILE A 222 5.45 -15.75 2.37
C ILE A 222 4.61 -15.60 1.10
N ILE A 223 5.01 -16.23 -0.02
CA ILE A 223 4.24 -16.22 -1.28
C ILE A 223 2.81 -16.72 -1.06
N THR A 224 2.63 -17.78 -0.28
CA THR A 224 1.30 -18.33 0.04
C THR A 224 0.44 -17.33 0.82
N ARG A 225 1.02 -16.57 1.77
CA ARG A 225 0.35 -15.48 2.51
C ARG A 225 0.12 -14.21 1.69
N MET A 226 0.78 -14.04 0.54
CA MET A 226 0.49 -12.96 -0.40
C MET A 226 -0.63 -13.32 -1.38
N ILE A 227 -0.91 -14.62 -1.60
CA ILE A 227 -1.97 -15.11 -2.49
C ILE A 227 -3.33 -15.25 -1.76
N ARG A 228 -3.33 -15.39 -0.44
CA ARG A 228 -4.50 -15.75 0.39
C ARG A 228 -4.89 -14.65 1.39
#